data_AF-A0A5M8RI85-F1
#
_entry.id   AF-A0A5M8RI85-F1
#
_cell.length_a   1.000
_cell.length_b   1.000
_cell.length_c   1.000
_cell.angle_alpha   90.00
_cell.angle_beta   90.00
_cell.angle_gamma   90.00
#
_symmetry.space_group_name_H-M   'P 1'
#
loop_
_entity.id
_entity.type
_entity.pdbx_description
1 polymer ?
#
loop_
_entity_poly.entity_id
_entity_poly.type
_entity_poly.pdbx_seq_one_letter_code
_entity_poly.pdbx_strand_id
1 'polypeptide(L)'
;MAKYRHVHTEFWQDPKVLEEMTPEDRYFYLYLLTNPKTSQIGIYSITKKQMAFDLGYSIESINSLMERFLKHHKLVEYNPASREIAIIKWGKYNLTKAGKPMLDCIEKELRQVKDQSLINLVFPYIPNDSIKQLFLRYVNDTSTISGQKEKEKEKEKENNILSGKPDDAASEKDEIPYKLIIDLLNKVAGTKYRHTASKTRTLIKARWSEGNRFDDFKHVILVKCQEWRNSDMDKYLRPETLFGTKFENYRNQKPKGGQSHDRNIHQRPGGKGQGRVITEDDIPY
;
A
#
# COMPACT_ATOMS: atom_id res chain seq x y z
N MET A 1 3.22 24.58 -10.09
CA MET A 1 3.72 23.23 -10.46
C MET A 1 5.07 23.37 -11.12
N ALA A 2 5.87 22.31 -11.11
CA ALA A 2 7.18 22.28 -11.75
C ALA A 2 7.05 22.61 -13.24
N LYS A 3 7.88 23.53 -13.75
CA LYS A 3 7.93 23.90 -15.18
C LYS A 3 8.61 22.83 -16.03
N TYR A 4 9.30 21.88 -15.39
CA TYR A 4 10.09 20.85 -16.02
C TYR A 4 9.92 19.54 -15.25
N ARG A 5 10.00 18.41 -15.95
CA ARG A 5 9.88 17.08 -15.37
C ARG A 5 10.97 16.17 -15.92
N HIS A 6 11.75 15.60 -15.00
CA HIS A 6 12.83 14.70 -15.35
C HIS A 6 12.28 13.28 -15.54
N VAL A 7 12.73 12.60 -16.59
CA VAL A 7 12.57 11.15 -16.75
C VAL A 7 13.98 10.57 -16.63
N HIS A 8 14.15 9.56 -15.77
CA HIS A 8 15.44 8.89 -15.63
C HIS A 8 15.81 8.18 -16.95
N THR A 9 17.06 8.31 -17.38
CA THR A 9 17.55 7.66 -18.62
C THR A 9 17.47 6.14 -18.56
N GLU A 10 17.54 5.58 -17.35
CA GLU A 10 17.28 4.16 -17.03
C GLU A 10 15.91 3.67 -17.51
N PHE A 11 14.96 4.57 -17.77
CA PHE A 11 13.70 4.26 -18.44
C PHE A 11 13.90 3.43 -19.71
N TRP A 12 14.92 3.76 -20.51
CA TRP A 12 15.20 3.06 -21.77
C TRP A 12 15.96 1.75 -21.58
N GLN A 13 16.40 1.44 -20.35
CA GLN A 13 17.09 0.20 -20.00
C GLN A 13 16.19 -0.76 -19.22
N ASP A 14 15.00 -0.32 -18.84
CA ASP A 14 14.03 -1.17 -18.16
C ASP A 14 13.61 -2.32 -19.08
N PRO A 15 13.77 -3.59 -18.65
CA PRO A 15 13.46 -4.76 -19.49
C PRO A 15 12.03 -4.74 -20.01
N LYS A 16 11.06 -4.25 -19.22
CA LYS A 16 9.67 -4.15 -19.64
C LYS A 16 9.49 -3.13 -20.76
N VAL A 17 10.16 -1.99 -20.66
CA VAL A 17 10.13 -0.96 -21.70
C VAL A 17 10.81 -1.46 -22.99
N LEU A 18 11.91 -2.21 -22.86
CA LEU A 18 12.67 -2.73 -24.00
C LEU A 18 11.98 -3.89 -24.71
N GLU A 19 11.48 -4.87 -23.97
CA GLU A 19 11.06 -6.17 -24.51
C GLU A 19 9.54 -6.29 -24.66
N GLU A 20 8.75 -5.64 -23.78
CA GLU A 20 7.29 -5.83 -23.75
C GLU A 20 6.50 -4.67 -24.36
N MET A 21 7.08 -3.46 -24.47
CA MET A 21 6.38 -2.28 -24.96
C MET A 21 6.62 -2.01 -26.45
N THR A 22 5.53 -1.73 -27.17
CA THR A 22 5.61 -1.19 -28.54
C THR A 22 6.11 0.27 -28.54
N PRO A 23 6.56 0.81 -29.67
CA PRO A 23 6.92 2.23 -29.78
C PRO A 23 5.81 3.18 -29.30
N GLU A 24 4.55 2.86 -29.62
CA GLU A 24 3.38 3.63 -29.19
C GLU A 24 3.18 3.54 -27.67
N ASP A 25 3.40 2.36 -27.07
CA ASP A 25 3.34 2.20 -25.62
C ASP A 25 4.41 3.04 -24.93
N ARG A 26 5.64 3.06 -25.44
CA ARG A 26 6.73 3.89 -24.90
C ARG A 26 6.39 5.37 -24.96
N TYR A 27 5.88 5.83 -26.10
CA TYR A 27 5.44 7.22 -26.28
C TYR A 27 4.29 7.57 -25.32
N PHE A 28 3.29 6.69 -25.22
CA PHE A 28 2.18 6.87 -24.30
C PHE A 28 2.64 6.90 -22.85
N TYR A 29 3.58 6.04 -22.46
CA TYR A 29 4.09 6.01 -21.10
C TYR A 29 4.82 7.31 -20.77
N LEU A 30 5.71 7.77 -21.65
CA LEU A 30 6.39 9.05 -21.49
C LEU A 30 5.38 10.19 -21.33
N TYR A 31 4.33 10.23 -22.15
CA TYR A 31 3.26 11.20 -22.01
C TYR A 31 2.56 11.14 -20.64
N LEU A 32 2.26 9.95 -20.12
CA LEU A 32 1.69 9.81 -18.78
C LEU A 32 2.65 10.33 -17.70
N LEU A 33 3.96 10.11 -17.85
CA LEU A 33 4.97 10.60 -16.92
C LEU A 33 5.16 12.13 -16.99
N THR A 34 4.93 12.77 -18.14
CA THR A 34 5.37 14.15 -18.41
C THR A 34 4.30 15.16 -18.81
N ASN A 35 3.04 14.77 -18.97
CA ASN A 35 1.99 15.70 -19.38
C ASN A 35 1.79 16.84 -18.35
N PRO A 36 1.23 18.00 -18.75
CA PRO A 36 1.08 19.17 -17.88
C PRO A 36 0.20 18.96 -16.64
N LYS A 37 -0.65 17.92 -16.63
CA LYS A 37 -1.55 17.62 -15.49
C LYS A 37 -0.88 16.73 -14.45
N THR A 38 0.26 16.11 -14.78
CA THR A 38 0.96 15.19 -13.89
C THR A 38 1.37 15.88 -12.59
N SER A 39 1.00 15.32 -11.45
CA SER A 39 1.23 15.87 -10.11
C SER A 39 2.52 15.32 -9.48
N GLN A 40 3.09 15.99 -8.47
CA GLN A 40 4.28 15.48 -7.77
C GLN A 40 4.06 14.07 -7.17
N ILE A 41 2.84 13.76 -6.76
CA ILE A 41 2.47 12.45 -6.20
C ILE A 41 2.19 11.36 -7.24
N GLY A 42 2.09 11.69 -8.53
CA GLY A 42 1.80 10.73 -9.59
C GLY A 42 0.34 10.29 -9.69
N ILE A 43 -0.56 11.04 -9.04
CA ILE A 43 -2.02 10.86 -9.10
C ILE A 43 -2.65 12.17 -9.58
N TYR A 44 -3.35 12.15 -10.72
CA TYR A 44 -3.88 13.36 -11.31
C TYR A 44 -5.11 13.13 -12.17
N SER A 45 -5.93 14.17 -12.33
CA SER A 45 -7.15 14.13 -13.13
C SER A 45 -6.85 14.32 -14.62
N ILE A 46 -7.20 13.35 -15.45
CA ILE A 46 -7.07 13.42 -16.90
C ILE A 46 -8.15 12.57 -17.59
N THR A 47 -8.70 13.08 -18.69
CA THR A 47 -9.74 12.36 -19.43
C THR A 47 -9.13 11.69 -20.64
N LYS A 48 -9.69 10.55 -21.06
CA LYS A 48 -9.26 9.87 -22.30
C LYS A 48 -9.38 10.77 -23.54
N LYS A 49 -10.37 11.67 -23.56
CA LYS A 49 -10.52 12.68 -24.62
C LYS A 49 -9.35 13.67 -24.64
N GLN A 50 -8.86 14.08 -23.47
CA GLN A 50 -7.66 14.92 -23.39
C GLN A 50 -6.44 14.17 -23.92
N MET A 51 -6.25 12.91 -23.51
CA MET A 51 -5.12 12.11 -24.00
C MET A 51 -5.16 11.95 -25.52
N ALA A 52 -6.34 11.71 -26.08
CA ALA A 52 -6.56 11.62 -27.52
C ALA A 52 -6.17 12.92 -28.23
N PHE A 53 -6.63 14.06 -27.71
CA PHE A 53 -6.31 15.38 -28.25
C PHE A 53 -4.80 15.68 -28.17
N ASP A 54 -4.16 15.47 -27.02
CA ASP A 54 -2.75 15.80 -26.80
C ASP A 54 -1.81 14.95 -27.67
N LEU A 55 -2.18 13.69 -27.92
CA LEU A 55 -1.37 12.73 -28.69
C LEU A 55 -1.72 12.69 -30.18
N GLY A 56 -2.81 13.34 -30.60
CA GLY A 56 -3.33 13.27 -31.96
C GLY A 56 -3.88 11.89 -32.34
N TYR A 57 -4.34 11.11 -31.35
CA TYR A 57 -4.89 9.77 -31.54
C TYR A 57 -6.41 9.76 -31.47
N SER A 58 -7.01 8.71 -32.04
CA SER A 58 -8.45 8.47 -31.87
C SER A 58 -8.75 8.04 -30.42
N ILE A 59 -10.00 8.22 -29.99
CA ILE A 59 -10.41 7.80 -28.64
C ILE A 59 -10.34 6.28 -28.46
N GLU A 60 -10.55 5.52 -29.53
CA GLU A 60 -10.41 4.06 -29.58
C GLU A 60 -8.96 3.64 -29.38
N SER A 61 -8.02 4.35 -30.01
CA SER A 61 -6.58 4.10 -29.86
C SER A 61 -6.14 4.34 -28.41
N ILE A 62 -6.60 5.42 -27.78
CA ILE A 62 -6.37 5.69 -26.36
C ILE A 62 -7.04 4.64 -25.47
N ASN A 63 -8.23 4.16 -25.81
CA ASN A 63 -8.87 3.10 -25.06
C ASN A 63 -8.04 1.81 -25.08
N SER A 64 -7.51 1.43 -26.25
CA SER A 64 -6.62 0.27 -26.40
C SER A 64 -5.31 0.46 -25.62
N LEU A 65 -4.67 1.63 -25.72
CA LEU A 65 -3.46 1.96 -24.96
C LEU A 65 -3.72 1.88 -23.45
N MET A 66 -4.78 2.53 -22.96
CA MET A 66 -5.17 2.47 -21.56
C MET A 66 -5.42 1.05 -21.09
N GLU A 67 -6.11 0.22 -21.89
CA GLU A 67 -6.37 -1.17 -21.55
C GLU A 67 -5.07 -1.98 -21.43
N ARG A 68 -4.11 -1.79 -22.34
CA ARG A 68 -2.77 -2.40 -22.21
C ARG A 68 -2.08 -1.95 -20.93
N PHE A 69 -2.11 -0.67 -20.59
CA PHE A 69 -1.45 -0.14 -19.40
C PHE A 69 -2.08 -0.60 -18.08
N LEU A 70 -3.40 -0.80 -18.06
CA LEU A 70 -4.15 -1.31 -16.92
C LEU A 70 -3.98 -2.83 -16.76
N LYS A 71 -4.17 -3.61 -17.83
CA LYS A 71 -4.25 -5.08 -17.77
C LYS A 71 -2.93 -5.78 -18.05
N HIS A 72 -2.25 -5.40 -19.14
CA HIS A 72 -1.02 -6.08 -19.55
C HIS A 72 0.19 -5.55 -18.77
N HIS A 73 0.45 -4.24 -18.86
CA HIS A 73 1.65 -3.65 -18.28
C HIS A 73 1.55 -3.47 -16.77
N LYS A 74 0.35 -3.22 -16.24
CA LYS A 74 0.07 -2.94 -14.82
C LYS A 74 0.95 -1.83 -14.25
N LEU A 75 1.04 -0.76 -15.02
CA LEU A 75 1.83 0.42 -14.66
C LEU A 75 0.95 1.57 -14.18
N VAL A 76 -0.36 1.50 -14.42
CA VAL A 76 -1.30 2.53 -14.01
C VAL A 76 -2.59 1.92 -13.49
N GLU A 77 -3.31 2.71 -12.72
CA GLU A 77 -4.71 2.48 -12.36
C GLU A 77 -5.53 3.71 -12.72
N TYR A 78 -6.77 3.51 -13.19
CA TYR A 78 -7.61 4.60 -13.67
C TYR A 78 -9.03 4.48 -13.14
N ASN A 79 -9.47 5.50 -12.41
CA ASN A 79 -10.85 5.60 -11.96
C ASN A 79 -11.67 6.42 -12.97
N PRO A 80 -12.64 5.81 -13.68
CA PRO A 80 -13.47 6.52 -14.66
C PRO A 80 -14.44 7.53 -14.04
N ALA A 81 -14.85 7.35 -12.78
CA ALA A 81 -15.79 8.24 -12.09
C ALA A 81 -15.10 9.56 -11.67
N SER A 82 -13.95 9.47 -11.01
CA SER A 82 -13.17 10.68 -10.65
C SER A 82 -12.36 11.23 -11.82
N ARG A 83 -12.13 10.41 -12.86
CA ARG A 83 -11.24 10.65 -14.00
C ARG A 83 -9.81 10.88 -13.57
N GLU A 84 -9.38 10.12 -12.57
CA GLU A 84 -8.03 10.16 -12.03
C GLU A 84 -7.25 8.94 -12.48
N ILE A 85 -5.99 9.17 -12.81
CA ILE A 85 -5.01 8.13 -13.08
C ILE A 85 -3.95 8.14 -11.98
N ALA A 86 -3.49 6.97 -11.58
CA ALA A 86 -2.36 6.77 -10.70
C ALA A 86 -1.27 5.98 -11.41
N ILE A 87 -0.02 6.45 -11.34
CA ILE A 87 1.12 5.72 -11.89
C ILE A 87 1.71 4.86 -10.79
N ILE A 88 1.70 3.54 -10.99
CA ILE A 88 2.20 2.56 -10.03
C ILE A 88 3.73 2.69 -9.96
N LYS A 89 4.29 2.51 -8.75
CA LYS A 89 5.72 2.72 -8.46
C LYS A 89 6.24 4.15 -8.67
N TRP A 90 5.36 5.15 -8.86
CA TRP A 90 5.76 6.55 -9.02
C TRP A 90 6.69 7.04 -7.89
N GLY A 91 6.34 6.71 -6.64
CA GLY A 91 7.07 7.13 -5.44
C GLY A 91 8.53 6.65 -5.41
N LYS A 92 8.82 5.47 -5.96
CA LYS A 92 10.17 4.89 -5.97
C LYS A 92 11.16 5.80 -6.69
N TYR A 93 10.74 6.38 -7.80
CA TYR A 93 11.61 7.15 -8.69
C TYR A 93 11.52 8.65 -8.44
N ASN A 94 10.34 9.17 -8.09
CA ASN A 94 10.09 10.61 -8.05
C ASN A 94 10.01 11.21 -6.64
N LEU A 95 9.90 10.38 -5.59
CA LEU A 95 9.73 10.82 -4.20
C LEU A 95 10.93 10.43 -3.32
N THR A 96 12.14 10.67 -3.81
CA THR A 96 13.39 10.29 -3.12
C THR A 96 13.94 11.38 -2.19
N LYS A 97 13.78 12.66 -2.52
CA LYS A 97 14.34 13.80 -1.77
C LYS A 97 13.25 14.65 -1.12
N ALA A 98 13.20 14.74 0.20
CA ALA A 98 12.17 15.50 0.92
C ALA A 98 12.60 16.95 1.25
N GLY A 99 12.45 17.87 0.30
CA GLY A 99 12.57 19.30 0.58
C GLY A 99 11.25 19.90 1.09
N LYS A 100 11.29 20.89 2.00
CA LYS A 100 10.08 21.53 2.54
C LYS A 100 9.09 22.01 1.46
N PRO A 101 9.51 22.70 0.37
CA PRO A 101 8.58 23.09 -0.70
C PRO A 101 7.93 21.90 -1.41
N MET A 102 8.64 20.77 -1.50
CA MET A 102 8.11 19.56 -2.13
C MET A 102 7.10 18.87 -1.22
N LEU A 103 7.38 18.80 0.09
CA LEU A 103 6.44 18.24 1.07
C LEU A 103 5.13 19.04 1.11
N ASP A 104 5.21 20.37 1.12
CA ASP A 104 4.03 21.24 1.08
C ASP A 104 3.22 21.02 -0.22
N CYS A 105 3.91 20.84 -1.35
CA CYS A 105 3.26 20.53 -2.63
C CYS A 105 2.57 19.16 -2.61
N ILE A 106 3.23 18.14 -2.06
CA ILE A 106 2.69 16.78 -1.90
C ILE A 106 1.44 16.80 -1.02
N GLU A 107 1.50 17.48 0.12
CA GLU A 107 0.36 17.57 1.02
C GLU A 107 -0.84 18.24 0.34
N LYS A 108 -0.62 19.33 -0.39
CA LYS A 108 -1.67 20.00 -1.16
C LYS A 108 -2.29 19.07 -2.21
N GLU A 109 -1.47 18.34 -2.96
CA GLU A 109 -1.96 17.43 -3.99
C GLU A 109 -2.72 16.24 -3.40
N LEU A 110 -2.26 15.67 -2.28
CA LEU A 110 -2.97 14.59 -1.58
C LEU A 110 -4.38 14.99 -1.15
N ARG A 111 -4.58 16.23 -0.68
CA ARG A 111 -5.92 16.77 -0.33
C ARG A 111 -6.86 16.88 -1.54
N GLN A 112 -6.30 16.99 -2.75
CA GLN A 112 -7.09 17.17 -3.97
C GLN A 112 -7.48 15.85 -4.64
N VAL A 113 -6.86 14.73 -4.23
CA VAL A 113 -7.20 13.40 -4.74
C VAL A 113 -8.61 13.03 -4.30
N LYS A 114 -9.47 12.74 -5.27
CA LYS A 114 -10.87 12.38 -5.03
C LYS A 114 -11.01 10.91 -4.66
N ASP A 115 -10.25 10.04 -5.31
CA ASP A 115 -10.24 8.60 -5.05
C ASP A 115 -9.03 8.18 -4.20
N GLN A 116 -9.29 7.90 -2.93
CA GLN A 116 -8.27 7.50 -1.97
C GLN A 116 -7.75 6.08 -2.22
N SER A 117 -8.47 5.25 -2.99
CA SER A 117 -7.96 3.93 -3.38
C SER A 117 -6.69 4.04 -4.23
N LEU A 118 -6.56 5.10 -5.02
CA LEU A 118 -5.36 5.40 -5.81
C LEU A 118 -4.16 5.74 -4.92
N ILE A 119 -4.38 6.41 -3.78
CA ILE A 119 -3.32 6.71 -2.80
C ILE A 119 -2.77 5.40 -2.22
N ASN A 120 -3.66 4.45 -1.90
CA ASN A 120 -3.30 3.13 -1.37
C ASN A 120 -2.41 2.32 -2.32
N LEU A 121 -2.53 2.55 -3.64
CA LEU A 121 -1.76 1.85 -4.66
C LEU A 121 -0.35 2.43 -4.83
N VAL A 122 -0.18 3.74 -4.64
CA VAL A 122 1.13 4.41 -4.79
C VAL A 122 1.94 4.34 -3.50
N PHE A 123 1.27 4.44 -2.33
CA PHE A 123 1.88 4.48 -1.00
C PHE A 123 2.97 3.39 -0.73
N PRO A 124 2.77 2.10 -1.09
CA PRO A 124 3.72 1.04 -0.76
C PRO A 124 5.10 1.21 -1.40
N TYR A 125 5.19 2.00 -2.46
CA TYR A 125 6.41 2.17 -3.26
C TYR A 125 7.19 3.45 -2.90
N ILE A 126 6.82 4.14 -1.82
CA ILE A 126 7.51 5.37 -1.38
C ILE A 126 8.69 4.98 -0.46
N PRO A 127 9.94 5.31 -0.84
CA PRO A 127 11.11 4.94 -0.05
C PRO A 127 11.37 5.90 1.12
N ASN A 128 11.01 7.18 0.96
CA ASN A 128 11.29 8.21 1.96
C ASN A 128 10.24 8.21 3.08
N ASP A 129 10.67 8.00 4.33
CA ASP A 129 9.76 7.89 5.48
C ASP A 129 8.95 9.15 5.76
N SER A 130 9.54 10.35 5.62
CA SER A 130 8.82 11.60 5.84
C SER A 130 7.66 11.76 4.86
N ILE A 131 7.88 11.42 3.59
CA ILE A 131 6.84 11.45 2.56
C ILE A 131 5.82 10.33 2.81
N LYS A 132 6.28 9.14 3.21
CA LYS A 132 5.42 8.00 3.54
C LYS A 132 4.45 8.35 4.67
N GLN A 133 4.90 9.06 5.71
CA GLN A 133 4.03 9.53 6.79
C GLN A 133 2.94 10.49 6.32
N LEU A 134 3.22 11.35 5.32
CA LEU A 134 2.19 12.22 4.73
C LEU A 134 1.09 11.40 4.06
N PHE A 135 1.47 10.43 3.24
CA PHE A 135 0.51 9.55 2.55
C PHE A 135 -0.29 8.71 3.55
N LEU A 136 0.36 8.22 4.62
CA LEU A 136 -0.27 7.37 5.63
C LEU A 136 -1.49 8.02 6.28
N ARG A 137 -1.48 9.35 6.47
CA ARG A 137 -2.63 10.10 7.00
C ARG A 137 -3.88 9.91 6.14
N TYR A 138 -3.75 10.04 4.83
CA TYR A 138 -4.86 9.90 3.87
C TYR A 138 -5.27 8.45 3.65
N VAL A 139 -4.32 7.51 3.74
CA VAL A 139 -4.61 6.07 3.71
C VAL A 139 -5.44 5.66 4.93
N ASN A 140 -5.06 6.11 6.13
CA ASN A 140 -5.74 5.74 7.36
C ASN A 140 -7.11 6.42 7.53
N ASP A 141 -7.29 7.63 7.01
CA ASP A 141 -8.57 8.33 7.04
C ASP A 141 -9.68 7.57 6.29
N THR A 142 -9.34 6.72 5.30
CA THR A 142 -10.33 5.84 4.65
C THR A 142 -10.94 4.78 5.58
N SER A 143 -10.33 4.51 6.74
CA SER A 143 -10.92 3.64 7.77
C SER A 143 -11.90 4.36 8.70
N THR A 144 -12.04 5.69 8.58
CA THR A 144 -12.99 6.51 9.35
C THR A 144 -13.99 7.26 8.47
N ILE A 145 -13.78 7.36 7.15
CA ILE A 145 -14.67 8.05 6.20
C ILE A 145 -15.74 7.07 5.67
N SER A 146 -16.61 6.59 6.56
CA SER A 146 -17.98 6.18 6.19
C SER A 146 -19.04 7.03 6.90
N GLY A 147 -18.63 8.11 7.56
CA GLY A 147 -19.54 9.09 8.13
C GLY A 147 -18.86 10.43 8.20
N GLN A 148 -19.58 11.46 7.77
CA GLN A 148 -19.25 12.89 7.89
C GLN A 148 -18.47 13.48 6.71
N LYS A 149 -19.18 13.59 5.58
CA LYS A 149 -19.23 14.90 4.89
C LYS A 149 -20.00 15.87 5.81
N GLU A 150 -19.54 17.12 5.80
CA GLU A 150 -20.14 18.30 6.44
C GLU A 150 -19.89 18.47 7.95
N LYS A 151 -18.81 19.19 8.28
CA LYS A 151 -18.75 20.20 9.36
C LYS A 151 -17.42 20.98 9.34
N GLU A 152 -17.18 21.69 8.24
CA GLU A 152 -16.32 22.87 8.26
C GLU A 152 -17.22 24.11 8.23
N LYS A 153 -17.76 24.45 9.40
CA LYS A 153 -18.22 25.80 9.79
C LYS A 153 -18.62 25.74 11.26
N GLU A 154 -18.16 26.74 12.01
CA GLU A 154 -18.47 27.04 13.41
C GLU A 154 -17.78 26.19 14.48
N LYS A 155 -16.67 26.72 15.01
CA LYS A 155 -16.57 27.17 16.41
C LYS A 155 -15.28 27.96 16.64
N GLU A 156 -15.34 29.24 16.30
CA GLU A 156 -14.66 30.27 17.08
C GLU A 156 -15.39 30.41 18.43
N LYS A 157 -14.60 30.73 19.47
CA LYS A 157 -14.97 31.10 20.84
C LYS A 157 -15.37 29.96 21.79
N GLU A 158 -14.40 29.57 22.62
CA GLU A 158 -14.50 29.84 24.07
C GLU A 158 -13.09 29.92 24.69
N ASN A 159 -12.70 31.15 25.04
CA ASN A 159 -11.67 31.44 26.05
C ASN A 159 -12.16 30.87 27.39
N ASN A 160 -11.36 30.42 28.36
CA ASN A 160 -10.31 31.12 29.11
C ASN A 160 -9.93 30.11 30.25
N ILE A 161 -8.68 29.86 30.67
CA ILE A 161 -7.93 30.60 31.71
C ILE A 161 -6.52 29.98 31.85
N LEU A 162 -5.56 30.92 31.99
CA LEU A 162 -4.12 30.91 32.29
C LEU A 162 -3.43 29.79 33.10
N SER A 163 -2.12 29.66 32.77
CA SER A 163 -0.91 29.60 33.64
C SER A 163 -0.14 28.27 33.53
N GLY A 164 1.15 28.18 33.19
CA GLY A 164 2.18 29.17 32.84
C GLY A 164 3.53 28.50 32.49
N LYS A 165 4.30 29.19 31.63
CA LYS A 165 5.74 29.14 31.30
C LYS A 165 6.45 27.89 30.72
N PRO A 166 7.51 28.12 29.90
CA PRO A 166 8.14 27.16 29.00
C PRO A 166 9.37 26.48 29.64
N ASP A 167 9.71 25.29 29.16
CA ASP A 167 11.04 24.94 28.61
C ASP A 167 11.22 23.40 28.51
N ASP A 168 12.01 23.01 27.50
CA ASP A 168 12.78 21.77 27.36
C ASP A 168 12.14 20.46 26.84
N ALA A 169 12.42 20.24 25.55
CA ALA A 169 13.03 19.05 24.94
C ALA A 169 12.91 17.66 25.63
N ALA A 170 12.62 16.66 24.77
CA ALA A 170 12.81 15.21 24.93
C ALA A 170 11.58 14.35 25.29
N SER A 171 10.83 13.92 24.25
CA SER A 171 10.72 12.51 23.80
C SER A 171 9.49 12.36 22.91
N GLU A 172 9.70 12.18 21.61
CA GLU A 172 8.65 11.63 20.74
C GLU A 172 8.42 10.18 21.22
N LYS A 173 7.38 9.99 22.04
CA LYS A 173 6.97 8.66 22.47
C LYS A 173 6.46 7.93 21.23
N ASP A 174 7.22 6.93 20.78
CA ASP A 174 6.77 5.86 19.87
C ASP A 174 5.47 5.26 20.43
N GLU A 175 4.32 5.79 20.00
CA GLU A 175 3.03 5.29 20.46
C GLU A 175 2.76 3.94 19.80
N ILE A 176 2.54 2.92 20.63
CA ILE A 176 2.32 1.55 20.18
C ILE A 176 1.03 1.50 19.34
N PRO A 177 1.07 1.05 18.07
CA PRO A 177 -0.07 1.06 17.16
C PRO A 177 -1.02 -0.12 17.42
N TYR A 178 -1.60 -0.19 18.62
CA TYR A 178 -2.48 -1.29 19.05
C TYR A 178 -3.64 -1.55 18.08
N LYS A 179 -4.25 -0.46 17.59
CA LYS A 179 -5.37 -0.53 16.65
C LYS A 179 -4.96 -1.18 15.34
N LEU A 180 -3.85 -0.74 14.76
CA LEU A 180 -3.35 -1.25 13.47
C LEU A 180 -3.03 -2.76 13.52
N ILE A 181 -2.38 -3.21 14.60
CA ILE A 181 -2.03 -4.64 14.78
C ILE A 181 -3.29 -5.51 14.86
N ILE A 182 -4.33 -5.05 15.57
CA ILE A 182 -5.56 -5.82 15.78
C ILE A 182 -6.51 -5.74 14.60
N ASP A 183 -6.59 -4.60 13.92
CA ASP A 183 -7.38 -4.46 12.70
C ASP A 183 -6.83 -5.37 11.59
N LEU A 184 -5.50 -5.51 11.48
CA LEU A 184 -4.88 -6.48 10.58
C LEU A 184 -5.27 -7.92 10.94
N LEU A 185 -5.17 -8.31 12.21
CA LEU A 185 -5.59 -9.65 12.65
C LEU A 185 -7.06 -9.91 12.31
N ASN A 186 -7.95 -8.96 12.61
CA ASN A 186 -9.37 -9.09 12.31
C ASN A 186 -9.65 -9.24 10.83
N LYS A 187 -8.98 -8.43 10.00
CA LYS A 187 -9.12 -8.48 8.53
C LYS A 187 -8.68 -9.83 7.97
N VAL A 188 -7.53 -10.34 8.40
CA VAL A 188 -6.95 -11.57 7.84
C VAL A 188 -7.59 -12.81 8.44
N ALA A 189 -7.85 -12.85 9.74
CA ALA A 189 -8.44 -14.00 10.43
C ALA A 189 -9.99 -14.03 10.38
N GLY A 190 -10.66 -12.98 9.87
CA GLY A 190 -12.12 -12.89 9.86
C GLY A 190 -12.73 -12.72 11.27
N THR A 191 -11.96 -12.19 12.21
CA THR A 191 -12.35 -12.03 13.62
C THR A 191 -12.76 -10.60 13.96
N LYS A 192 -13.20 -10.36 15.21
CA LYS A 192 -13.65 -9.05 15.71
C LYS A 192 -13.06 -8.69 17.09
N TYR A 193 -11.77 -8.95 17.29
CA TYR A 193 -11.07 -8.59 18.52
C TYR A 193 -10.99 -7.07 18.71
N ARG A 194 -11.12 -6.60 19.95
CA ARG A 194 -11.02 -5.18 20.28
C ARG A 194 -9.58 -4.78 20.60
N HIS A 195 -9.07 -3.77 19.92
CA HIS A 195 -7.76 -3.18 20.22
C HIS A 195 -7.71 -2.50 21.60
N THR A 196 -8.87 -2.10 22.14
CA THR A 196 -9.00 -1.50 23.48
C THR A 196 -8.97 -2.52 24.61
N ALA A 197 -9.03 -3.83 24.32
CA ALA A 197 -9.05 -4.86 25.36
C ALA A 197 -7.72 -4.89 26.13
N SER A 198 -7.80 -4.81 27.46
CA SER A 198 -6.64 -4.72 28.35
C SER A 198 -5.62 -5.84 28.11
N LYS A 199 -6.05 -7.11 28.12
CA LYS A 199 -5.17 -8.28 27.88
C LYS A 199 -4.45 -8.21 26.52
N THR A 200 -5.15 -7.82 25.47
CA THR A 200 -4.59 -7.67 24.11
C THR A 200 -3.51 -6.60 24.08
N ARG A 201 -3.76 -5.45 24.71
CA ARG A 201 -2.77 -4.36 24.80
C ARG A 201 -1.56 -4.77 25.61
N THR A 202 -1.74 -5.49 26.73
CA THR A 202 -0.62 -6.00 27.54
C THR A 202 0.30 -6.91 26.73
N LEU A 203 -0.26 -7.84 25.94
CA LEU A 203 0.53 -8.74 25.10
C LEU A 203 1.31 -7.98 24.03
N ILE A 204 0.65 -7.06 23.32
CA ILE A 204 1.30 -6.24 22.29
C ILE A 204 2.41 -5.38 22.91
N LYS A 205 2.14 -4.74 24.06
CA LYS A 205 3.10 -3.90 24.76
C LYS A 205 4.33 -4.68 25.19
N ALA A 206 4.16 -5.90 25.71
CA ALA A 206 5.25 -6.77 26.10
C ALA A 206 6.17 -7.07 24.90
N ARG A 207 5.61 -7.46 23.75
CA ARG A 207 6.39 -7.70 22.53
C ARG A 207 7.04 -6.43 21.99
N TRP A 208 6.37 -5.28 22.09
CA TRP A 208 6.93 -4.00 21.69
C TRP A 208 8.16 -3.61 22.53
N SER A 209 8.10 -3.83 23.84
CA SER A 209 9.25 -3.60 24.74
C SER A 209 10.42 -4.57 24.51
N GLU A 210 10.15 -5.75 23.94
CA GLU A 210 11.18 -6.71 23.50
C GLU A 210 11.86 -6.30 22.18
N GLY A 211 11.56 -5.10 21.65
CA GLY A 211 12.16 -4.59 20.41
C GLY A 211 11.36 -4.90 19.14
N ASN A 212 10.24 -5.62 19.24
CA ASN A 212 9.39 -5.89 18.09
C ASN A 212 8.71 -4.61 17.60
N ARG A 213 8.50 -4.53 16.29
CA ARG A 213 7.78 -3.45 15.62
C ARG A 213 6.65 -4.02 14.78
N PHE A 214 5.85 -3.14 14.19
CA PHE A 214 4.63 -3.51 13.48
C PHE A 214 4.83 -4.64 12.45
N ASP A 215 5.93 -4.61 11.70
CA ASP A 215 6.21 -5.64 10.69
C ASP A 215 6.38 -7.05 11.28
N ASP A 216 6.90 -7.17 12.50
CA ASP A 216 7.00 -8.46 13.20
C ASP A 216 5.61 -9.02 13.53
N PHE A 217 4.71 -8.16 14.02
CA PHE A 217 3.33 -8.56 14.29
C PHE A 217 2.60 -8.93 13.00
N LYS A 218 2.81 -8.15 11.92
CA LYS A 218 2.25 -8.42 10.60
C LYS A 218 2.71 -9.79 10.10
N HIS A 219 4.00 -10.10 10.19
CA HIS A 219 4.55 -11.40 9.77
C HIS A 219 3.90 -12.55 10.55
N VAL A 220 3.85 -12.46 11.87
CA VAL A 220 3.23 -13.47 12.73
C VAL A 220 1.76 -13.71 12.36
N ILE A 221 0.99 -12.63 12.15
CA ILE A 221 -0.42 -12.72 11.75
C ILE A 221 -0.55 -13.43 10.41
N LEU A 222 0.21 -13.00 9.40
CA LEU A 222 0.10 -13.56 8.05
C LEU A 222 0.50 -15.03 8.00
N VAL A 223 1.65 -15.38 8.60
CA VAL A 223 2.14 -16.77 8.60
C VAL A 223 1.16 -17.70 9.33
N LYS A 224 0.64 -17.28 10.49
CA LYS A 224 -0.30 -18.13 11.24
C LYS A 224 -1.68 -18.18 10.62
N CYS A 225 -2.18 -17.08 10.05
CA CYS A 225 -3.43 -17.13 9.31
C CYS A 225 -3.29 -18.04 8.09
N GLN A 226 -2.18 -17.99 7.36
CA GLN A 226 -1.95 -18.89 6.23
C GLN A 226 -1.88 -20.36 6.67
N GLU A 227 -1.26 -20.65 7.82
CA GLU A 227 -1.07 -22.01 8.30
C GLU A 227 -2.32 -22.61 8.95
N TRP A 228 -3.09 -21.83 9.70
CA TRP A 228 -4.15 -22.34 10.57
C TRP A 228 -5.56 -22.11 10.03
N ARG A 229 -5.74 -21.18 9.09
CA ARG A 229 -7.06 -20.93 8.52
C ARG A 229 -7.57 -22.17 7.80
N ASN A 230 -8.87 -22.44 7.94
CA ASN A 230 -9.55 -23.63 7.41
C ASN A 230 -9.00 -24.97 7.96
N SER A 231 -8.40 -24.96 9.16
CA SER A 231 -7.98 -26.16 9.89
C SER A 231 -8.53 -26.14 11.32
N ASP A 232 -8.38 -27.25 12.05
CA ASP A 232 -8.73 -27.31 13.49
C ASP A 232 -8.00 -26.26 14.35
N MET A 233 -6.90 -25.70 13.82
CA MET A 233 -6.11 -24.67 14.48
C MET A 233 -6.66 -23.25 14.30
N ASP A 234 -7.67 -23.03 13.44
CA ASP A 234 -8.23 -21.70 13.15
C ASP A 234 -8.75 -21.00 14.41
N LYS A 235 -9.31 -21.78 15.35
CA LYS A 235 -9.77 -21.30 16.67
C LYS A 235 -8.68 -20.67 17.55
N TYR A 236 -7.41 -20.84 17.18
CA TYR A 236 -6.24 -20.27 17.86
C TYR A 236 -5.70 -19.00 17.20
N LEU A 237 -6.34 -18.48 16.15
CA LEU A 237 -6.02 -17.17 15.57
C LEU A 237 -6.54 -16.02 16.46
N ARG A 238 -6.01 -15.93 17.68
CA ARG A 238 -6.40 -14.95 18.70
C ARG A 238 -5.18 -14.23 19.30
N PRO A 239 -5.33 -12.99 19.82
CA PRO A 239 -4.20 -12.22 20.36
C PRO A 239 -3.39 -12.97 21.42
N GLU A 240 -4.05 -13.71 22.32
CA GLU A 240 -3.39 -14.51 23.36
C GLU A 240 -2.43 -15.55 22.80
N THR A 241 -2.80 -16.20 21.70
CA THR A 241 -1.99 -17.25 21.11
C THR A 241 -0.90 -16.67 20.22
N LEU A 242 -1.25 -15.68 19.38
CA LEU A 242 -0.32 -15.08 18.43
C LEU A 242 0.74 -14.23 19.13
N PHE A 243 0.36 -13.47 20.17
CA PHE A 243 1.25 -12.52 20.87
C PHE A 243 1.71 -13.02 22.25
N GLY A 244 1.46 -14.30 22.54
CA GLY A 244 1.92 -15.00 23.73
C GLY A 244 3.42 -15.37 23.66
N THR A 245 3.85 -16.29 24.53
CA THR A 245 5.26 -16.69 24.69
C THR A 245 5.92 -17.27 23.43
N LYS A 246 5.12 -17.73 22.47
CA LYS A 246 5.61 -18.30 21.19
C LYS A 246 5.79 -17.27 20.08
N PHE A 247 5.63 -15.98 20.37
CA PHE A 247 5.70 -14.91 19.36
C PHE A 247 7.01 -14.95 18.55
N GLU A 248 8.15 -15.08 19.22
CA GLU A 248 9.46 -15.14 18.54
C GLU A 248 9.58 -16.33 17.59
N ASN A 249 9.07 -17.50 18.00
CA ASN A 249 9.04 -18.68 17.14
C ASN A 249 8.20 -18.46 15.88
N TYR A 250 7.06 -17.77 16.01
CA TYR A 250 6.20 -17.45 14.87
C TYR A 250 6.81 -16.36 13.99
N ARG A 251 7.49 -15.38 14.59
CA ARG A 251 8.21 -14.32 13.87
C ARG A 251 9.31 -14.90 12.97
N ASN A 252 10.00 -15.93 13.45
CA ASN A 252 11.08 -16.59 12.71
C ASN A 252 10.61 -17.74 11.81
N GLN A 253 9.30 -18.00 11.75
CA GLN A 253 8.75 -19.08 10.93
C GLN A 253 8.75 -18.69 9.45
N LYS A 254 9.30 -19.56 8.60
CA LYS A 254 9.32 -19.38 7.14
C LYS A 254 7.92 -19.63 6.54
N PRO A 255 7.48 -18.83 5.54
CA PRO A 255 6.25 -19.08 4.81
C PRO A 255 6.28 -20.47 4.15
N LYS A 256 5.18 -21.22 4.23
CA LYS A 256 5.10 -22.53 3.55
C LYS A 256 4.85 -22.29 2.05
N GLY A 257 5.93 -22.36 1.27
CA GLY A 257 5.93 -22.38 -0.20
C GLY A 257 7.31 -22.78 -0.72
N GLY A 258 7.55 -24.11 -0.80
CA GLY A 258 8.83 -24.70 -1.20
C GLY A 258 9.26 -25.82 -0.24
N GLN A 259 8.70 -27.01 -0.41
CA GLN A 259 9.25 -28.20 0.22
C GLN A 259 10.63 -28.48 -0.38
N SER A 260 11.70 -28.21 0.38
CA SER A 260 12.85 -29.11 0.37
C SER A 260 12.39 -30.41 1.04
N HIS A 261 11.69 -31.25 0.27
CA HIS A 261 11.53 -32.64 0.64
C HIS A 261 12.83 -33.35 0.30
N ASP A 262 13.79 -33.25 1.21
CA ASP A 262 14.77 -34.31 1.34
C ASP A 262 14.01 -35.49 2.01
N ARG A 263 13.34 -36.28 1.18
CA ARG A 263 12.84 -37.59 1.58
C ARG A 263 13.80 -38.62 1.06
N ASN A 264 14.61 -39.10 2.01
CA ASN A 264 15.11 -40.44 2.04
C ASN A 264 13.99 -41.41 1.58
N ILE A 265 14.30 -42.14 0.51
CA ILE A 265 13.44 -43.03 -0.26
C ILE A 265 12.97 -44.17 0.64
N HIS A 266 11.67 -44.41 0.77
CA HIS A 266 11.09 -45.76 0.91
C HIS A 266 9.71 -45.82 0.22
N GLN A 267 9.58 -46.84 -0.62
CA GLN A 267 8.51 -47.13 -1.58
C GLN A 267 7.13 -47.35 -0.96
N ARG A 268 6.06 -46.92 -1.65
CA ARG A 268 5.05 -47.82 -2.27
C ARG A 268 3.96 -47.04 -3.07
N PRO A 269 3.28 -47.70 -4.02
CA PRO A 269 2.61 -47.04 -5.15
C PRO A 269 1.07 -47.02 -5.03
N GLY A 270 0.45 -46.10 -5.78
CA GLY A 270 -0.93 -46.23 -6.26
C GLY A 270 -1.79 -44.97 -6.12
N GLY A 271 -2.32 -44.47 -7.24
CA GLY A 271 -3.46 -43.54 -7.24
C GLY A 271 -3.44 -42.50 -8.35
N LYS A 272 -4.26 -42.71 -9.38
CA LYS A 272 -4.46 -41.86 -10.56
C LYS A 272 -5.05 -40.48 -10.22
N GLY A 273 -4.67 -39.47 -10.99
CA GLY A 273 -5.37 -38.19 -11.09
C GLY A 273 -4.47 -37.06 -11.60
N GLN A 274 -4.18 -37.02 -12.91
CA GLN A 274 -3.51 -35.87 -13.52
C GLN A 274 -4.51 -34.70 -13.64
N GLY A 275 -4.61 -33.91 -12.59
CA GLY A 275 -5.02 -32.50 -12.68
C GLY A 275 -3.79 -31.66 -13.01
N ARG A 276 -3.88 -30.84 -14.06
CA ARG A 276 -2.80 -29.93 -14.50
C ARG A 276 -2.44 -28.98 -13.35
N VAL A 277 -1.16 -28.88 -13.01
CA VAL A 277 -0.64 -27.94 -12.01
C VAL A 277 -0.68 -26.54 -12.62
N ILE A 278 -1.47 -25.67 -12.00
CA ILE A 278 -1.56 -24.24 -12.30
C ILE A 278 -0.28 -23.60 -11.74
N THR A 279 0.56 -23.04 -12.61
CA THR A 279 1.78 -22.29 -12.21
C THR A 279 1.47 -20.80 -12.05
N GLU A 280 2.40 -20.01 -11.49
CA GLU A 280 2.22 -18.54 -11.31
C GLU A 280 1.80 -17.80 -12.59
N ASP A 281 2.06 -18.40 -13.76
CA ASP A 281 1.69 -17.88 -15.08
C ASP A 281 0.21 -18.09 -15.47
N ASP A 282 -0.54 -18.91 -14.73
CA ASP A 282 -1.91 -19.32 -15.09
C ASP A 282 -3.03 -18.53 -14.37
N ILE A 283 -2.70 -17.47 -13.63
CA ILE A 283 -3.71 -16.61 -12.97
C ILE A 283 -3.88 -15.31 -13.74
N PRO A 284 -5.02 -15.10 -14.43
CA PRO A 284 -5.34 -13.82 -15.04
C PRO A 284 -5.70 -12.85 -13.91
N TYR A 285 -4.93 -11.77 -13.84
CA TYR A 285 -5.00 -10.73 -12.82
C TYR A 285 -6.39 -10.14 -12.60
#